data_AF-A0A7S3DA97-F1
#
_entry.id   AF-A0A7S3DA97-F1
#
_cell.length_a   1.000
_cell.length_b   1.000
_cell.length_c   1.000
_cell.angle_alpha   90.00
_cell.angle_beta   90.00
_cell.angle_gamma   90.00
#
_symmetry.space_group_name_H-M   'P 1'
#
loop_
_entity.id
_entity.type
_entity.pdbx_description
1 polymer ?
#
loop_
_entity_poly.entity_id
_entity_poly.type
_entity_poly.pdbx_seq_one_letter_code
_entity_poly.pdbx_strand_id
1 'polypeptide(L)'
;WAGFSGENCTVSVRKPNDGSPAGMDIGGKAYWSTSYTFVDIWKQSSEWISNMNNALVPPSERYDWNGGPPIIFDATETYPVDLHYGQVVGKLLMRNVMYNIPSGTYVCLYEGEGVIEFGMDSKVKSRSKGRIEFLFTPAPSEACRGSFAPYCGDYGIWLTIGSMNPRNPIRNIRILMPGTEYSYKALPFHPLYLKRLERFSVLRYMGWMGTNNPIET
;
A
#
# COMPACT_ATOMS: atom_id res chain seq x y z
N TRP A 1 17.10 -22.75 11.56
CA TRP A 1 15.99 -22.21 10.74
C TRP A 1 14.68 -22.87 11.18
N ALA A 2 13.51 -22.26 10.98
CA ALA A 2 12.26 -22.90 11.40
C ALA A 2 12.06 -24.20 10.57
N GLY A 3 12.20 -25.35 11.23
CA GLY A 3 12.13 -26.67 10.60
C GLY A 3 13.45 -27.39 10.36
N PHE A 4 14.61 -26.73 10.52
CA PHE A 4 15.93 -27.39 10.41
C PHE A 4 16.98 -26.85 11.40
N SER A 5 17.82 -27.72 11.93
CA SER A 5 18.84 -27.47 12.96
C SER A 5 20.22 -28.08 12.60
N GLY A 6 21.21 -27.85 13.48
CA GLY A 6 22.61 -28.24 13.27
C GLY A 6 23.40 -27.19 12.50
N GLU A 7 24.74 -27.30 12.53
CA GLU A 7 25.68 -26.35 11.91
C GLU A 7 25.42 -26.16 10.40
N ASN A 8 24.95 -27.21 9.74
CA ASN A 8 24.65 -27.21 8.30
C ASN A 8 23.15 -27.13 7.97
N CYS A 9 22.27 -26.93 8.96
CA CYS A 9 20.80 -26.90 8.78
C CYS A 9 20.22 -28.15 8.06
N THR A 10 20.79 -29.34 8.28
CA THR A 10 20.32 -30.60 7.66
C THR A 10 19.40 -31.42 8.54
N VAL A 11 19.36 -31.16 9.85
CA VAL A 11 18.55 -31.94 10.79
C VAL A 11 17.14 -31.35 10.86
N SER A 12 16.15 -32.06 10.32
CA SER A 12 14.75 -31.64 10.42
C SER A 12 14.33 -31.53 11.89
N VAL A 13 13.74 -30.38 12.27
CA VAL A 13 13.14 -30.17 13.58
C VAL A 13 11.67 -29.86 13.44
N ARG A 14 10.90 -30.19 14.48
CA ARG A 14 9.46 -30.01 14.45
C ARG A 14 9.10 -28.54 14.23
N LYS A 15 8.41 -28.22 13.14
CA LYS A 15 7.89 -26.87 12.86
C LYS A 15 6.69 -26.59 13.76
N PRO A 16 6.37 -25.30 14.03
CA PRO A 16 5.21 -24.92 14.82
C PRO A 16 3.88 -25.50 14.30
N ASN A 17 3.78 -25.80 13.00
CA ASN A 17 2.59 -26.31 12.32
C ASN A 17 2.64 -27.80 11.93
N ASP A 18 3.65 -28.57 12.33
CA ASP A 18 3.86 -29.95 11.85
C ASP A 18 2.72 -30.95 12.16
N GLY A 19 1.77 -30.58 13.02
CA GLY A 19 0.55 -31.35 13.28
C GLY A 19 -0.75 -30.56 13.06
N SER A 20 -0.69 -29.41 12.40
CA SER A 20 -1.88 -28.57 12.20
C SER A 20 -2.79 -29.18 11.14
N PRO A 21 -4.03 -29.58 11.47
CA PRO A 21 -5.01 -30.06 10.49
C PRO A 21 -5.67 -28.91 9.71
N ALA A 22 -5.32 -27.66 10.03
CA ALA A 22 -5.94 -26.47 9.50
C ALA A 22 -5.08 -25.81 8.41
N GLY A 23 -5.71 -25.56 7.27
CA GLY A 23 -5.22 -24.62 6.26
C GLY A 23 -5.94 -23.28 6.36
N MET A 24 -5.39 -22.26 5.72
CA MET A 24 -6.10 -20.98 5.54
C MET A 24 -5.90 -20.41 4.14
N ASP A 25 -6.88 -19.64 3.69
CA ASP A 25 -6.70 -18.72 2.57
C ASP A 25 -6.13 -17.40 3.08
N ILE A 26 -5.16 -16.83 2.36
CA ILE A 26 -4.60 -15.52 2.71
C ILE A 26 -5.46 -14.41 2.10
N GLY A 27 -5.65 -13.34 2.87
CA GLY A 27 -6.44 -12.19 2.44
C GLY A 27 -5.91 -11.53 1.16
N GLY A 28 -6.83 -11.02 0.35
CA GLY A 28 -6.52 -10.27 -0.87
C GLY A 28 -5.69 -9.01 -0.62
N LYS A 29 -4.97 -8.58 -1.67
CA LYS A 29 -4.20 -7.34 -1.68
C LYS A 29 -5.10 -6.21 -2.17
N ALA A 30 -5.46 -5.29 -1.28
CA ALA A 30 -6.21 -4.09 -1.60
C ALA A 30 -5.88 -3.00 -0.59
N TYR A 31 -6.16 -1.74 -0.93
CA TYR A 31 -5.87 -0.61 -0.06
C TYR A 31 -6.72 -0.60 1.22
N TRP A 32 -7.82 -1.35 1.23
CA TRP A 32 -8.68 -1.57 2.40
C TRP A 32 -8.41 -2.88 3.13
N SER A 33 -7.35 -3.61 2.74
CA SER A 33 -7.00 -4.87 3.40
C SER A 33 -6.39 -4.59 4.76
N THR A 34 -6.99 -5.14 5.81
CA THR A 34 -6.53 -5.02 7.21
C THR A 34 -5.34 -5.92 7.54
N SER A 35 -4.82 -6.66 6.56
CA SER A 35 -3.67 -7.55 6.74
C SER A 35 -2.35 -6.82 6.51
N TYR A 36 -1.48 -6.83 7.54
CA TYR A 36 -0.08 -6.40 7.52
C TYR A 36 0.79 -7.32 6.65
N THR A 37 0.49 -7.51 5.38
CA THR A 37 1.16 -8.55 4.59
C THR A 37 2.61 -8.18 4.31
N PHE A 38 2.82 -6.98 3.75
CA PHE A 38 4.12 -6.50 3.31
C PHE A 38 4.58 -5.33 4.17
N VAL A 39 5.89 -5.19 4.35
CA VAL A 39 6.47 -3.97 4.95
C VAL A 39 6.48 -2.79 3.99
N ASP A 40 6.36 -3.07 2.68
CA ASP A 40 6.14 -2.08 1.62
C ASP A 40 4.64 -2.02 1.28
N ILE A 41 3.96 -1.03 1.82
CA ILE A 41 2.50 -0.86 1.67
C ILE A 41 2.08 -0.43 0.27
N TRP A 42 3.03 -0.01 -0.59
CA TRP A 42 2.76 0.27 -1.99
C TRP A 42 2.16 -0.94 -2.72
N LYS A 43 2.56 -2.16 -2.33
CA LYS A 43 2.05 -3.42 -2.89
C LYS A 43 0.57 -3.69 -2.64
N GLN A 44 -0.04 -2.90 -1.76
CA GLN A 44 -1.45 -2.95 -1.42
C GLN A 44 -2.17 -1.63 -1.77
N SER A 45 -1.56 -0.74 -2.58
CA SER A 45 -2.24 0.48 -3.05
C SER A 45 -3.41 0.16 -3.99
N SER A 46 -4.31 1.13 -4.20
CA SER A 46 -5.30 1.10 -5.28
C SER A 46 -4.66 1.04 -6.67
N GLU A 47 -5.46 1.05 -7.72
CA GLU A 47 -5.00 1.51 -9.04
C GLU A 47 -4.70 3.02 -9.02
N TRP A 48 -4.08 3.53 -10.08
CA TRP A 48 -3.93 4.97 -10.26
C TRP A 48 -5.29 5.62 -10.52
N ILE A 49 -5.50 6.78 -9.93
CA ILE A 49 -6.75 7.54 -10.02
C ILE A 49 -6.40 8.92 -10.56
N SER A 50 -7.12 9.35 -11.59
CA SER A 50 -6.88 10.64 -12.26
C SER A 50 -7.88 11.66 -11.78
N ASN A 51 -7.40 12.76 -11.19
CA ASN A 51 -8.22 13.87 -10.72
C ASN A 51 -7.79 15.17 -11.38
N MET A 52 -8.63 16.20 -11.26
CA MET A 52 -8.23 17.57 -11.53
C MET A 52 -7.78 18.26 -10.25
N ASN A 53 -6.83 19.20 -10.36
CA ASN A 53 -6.44 20.06 -9.26
C ASN A 53 -7.61 20.95 -8.83
N ASN A 54 -8.06 20.81 -7.59
CA ASN A 54 -9.18 21.57 -7.01
C ASN A 54 -9.02 23.10 -7.12
N ALA A 55 -7.79 23.61 -7.20
CA ALA A 55 -7.52 25.04 -7.38
C ALA A 55 -7.81 25.53 -8.80
N LEU A 56 -7.91 24.63 -9.78
CA LEU A 56 -8.06 24.93 -11.21
C LEU A 56 -9.46 24.61 -11.76
N VAL A 57 -10.35 24.06 -10.93
CA VAL A 57 -11.73 23.71 -11.33
C VAL A 57 -12.78 24.53 -10.55
N PRO A 58 -13.98 24.74 -11.13
CA PRO A 58 -15.10 25.36 -10.44
C PRO A 58 -15.46 24.62 -9.13
N PRO A 59 -16.03 25.30 -8.13
CA PRO A 59 -16.43 24.67 -6.86
C PRO A 59 -17.34 23.44 -7.01
N SER A 60 -18.17 23.39 -8.06
CA SER A 60 -19.06 22.27 -8.37
C SER A 60 -18.33 20.98 -8.79
N GLU A 61 -17.08 21.09 -9.24
CA GLU A 61 -16.25 19.98 -9.76
C GLU A 61 -15.09 19.64 -8.81
N ARG A 62 -14.93 20.40 -7.72
CA ARG A 62 -13.90 20.10 -6.72
C ARG A 62 -14.20 18.79 -6.03
N TYR A 63 -13.13 18.04 -5.76
CA TYR A 63 -13.19 16.72 -5.12
C TYR A 63 -13.92 15.66 -5.95
N ASP A 64 -14.15 15.92 -7.24
CA ASP A 64 -14.61 14.87 -8.14
C ASP A 64 -13.55 13.77 -8.23
N TRP A 65 -13.98 12.55 -7.94
CA TRP A 65 -13.10 11.41 -7.78
C TRP A 65 -13.01 10.63 -9.08
N ASN A 66 -11.79 10.45 -9.58
CA ASN A 66 -11.52 9.91 -10.90
C ASN A 66 -12.09 10.77 -12.06
N GLY A 67 -12.25 12.09 -11.83
CA GLY A 67 -12.80 13.04 -12.80
C GLY A 67 -11.75 13.68 -13.74
N GLY A 68 -10.48 13.30 -13.64
CA GLY A 68 -9.41 13.80 -14.49
C GLY A 68 -9.35 13.15 -15.87
N PRO A 69 -8.54 13.70 -16.80
CA PRO A 69 -8.31 13.09 -18.11
C PRO A 69 -7.62 11.71 -17.99
N PRO A 70 -7.58 10.88 -19.05
CA PRO A 70 -6.82 9.64 -19.05
C PRO A 70 -5.36 9.82 -18.62
N ILE A 71 -4.80 8.81 -17.98
CA ILE A 71 -3.41 8.84 -17.51
C ILE A 71 -2.49 8.42 -18.67
N ILE A 72 -1.40 9.16 -18.86
CA ILE A 72 -0.35 8.82 -19.82
C ILE A 72 0.66 7.93 -19.08
N PHE A 73 0.69 6.64 -19.41
CA PHE A 73 1.54 5.65 -18.76
C PHE A 73 2.85 5.38 -19.50
N ASP A 74 3.79 4.75 -18.79
CA ASP A 74 4.92 4.05 -19.39
C ASP A 74 4.46 2.85 -20.24
N ALA A 75 5.40 2.26 -20.98
CA ALA A 75 5.13 1.11 -21.86
C ALA A 75 4.65 -0.15 -21.12
N THR A 76 4.80 -0.20 -19.79
CA THR A 76 4.34 -1.31 -18.93
C THR A 76 3.02 -1.02 -18.23
N GLU A 77 2.44 0.16 -18.46
CA GLU A 77 1.22 0.65 -17.80
C GLU A 77 1.30 0.69 -16.26
N THR A 78 2.51 0.89 -15.71
CA THR A 78 2.72 0.84 -14.25
C THR A 78 2.85 2.21 -13.58
N TYR A 79 3.48 3.17 -14.26
CA TYR A 79 3.69 4.52 -13.74
C TYR A 79 3.26 5.59 -14.74
N PRO A 80 2.65 6.68 -14.26
CA PRO A 80 2.42 7.86 -15.08
C PRO A 80 3.75 8.48 -15.52
N VAL A 81 3.85 8.88 -16.78
CA VAL A 81 5.06 9.49 -17.34
C VAL A 81 4.91 10.96 -17.66
N ASP A 82 3.68 11.45 -17.74
CA ASP A 82 3.36 12.85 -17.97
C ASP A 82 1.98 13.20 -17.36
N LEU A 83 1.70 14.49 -17.24
CA LEU A 83 0.43 15.01 -16.72
C LEU A 83 -0.13 16.08 -17.66
N HIS A 84 -1.43 16.00 -17.95
CA HIS A 84 -2.15 17.10 -18.56
C HIS A 84 -2.13 18.33 -17.63
N TYR A 85 -2.32 19.53 -18.21
CA TYR A 85 -2.41 20.75 -17.42
C TYR A 85 -3.47 20.64 -16.33
N GLY A 86 -3.05 20.80 -15.07
CA GLY A 86 -3.92 20.72 -13.91
C GLY A 86 -4.35 19.31 -13.50
N GLN A 87 -3.89 18.26 -14.18
CA GLN A 87 -4.13 16.87 -13.76
C GLN A 87 -3.30 16.54 -12.53
N VAL A 88 -3.90 15.81 -11.60
CA VAL A 88 -3.26 15.23 -10.43
C VAL A 88 -3.59 13.75 -10.40
N VAL A 89 -2.57 12.90 -10.44
CA VAL A 89 -2.75 11.45 -10.32
C VAL A 89 -2.43 11.01 -8.90
N GLY A 90 -3.15 10.02 -8.38
CA GLY A 90 -2.90 9.54 -7.03
C GLY A 90 -3.26 8.09 -6.81
N LYS A 91 -2.83 7.56 -5.66
CA LYS A 91 -3.20 6.22 -5.18
C LYS A 91 -3.66 6.29 -3.73
N LEU A 92 -4.70 5.53 -3.42
CA LEU A 92 -5.16 5.29 -2.06
C LEU A 92 -4.37 4.14 -1.46
N LEU A 93 -3.98 4.30 -0.20
CA LEU A 93 -3.37 3.24 0.59
C LEU A 93 -4.00 3.20 1.99
N MET A 94 -4.07 2.01 2.57
CA MET A 94 -4.38 1.80 4.00
C MET A 94 -5.62 2.58 4.47
N ARG A 95 -6.73 2.49 3.74
CA ARG A 95 -7.97 3.21 4.03
C ARG A 95 -9.03 2.27 4.61
N ASN A 96 -9.77 2.70 5.62
CA ASN A 96 -10.71 1.86 6.39
C ASN A 96 -10.03 0.62 7.00
N VAL A 97 -8.76 0.74 7.37
CA VAL A 97 -7.99 -0.33 8.04
C VAL A 97 -8.05 -0.22 9.57
N MET A 98 -8.66 0.83 10.10
CA MET A 98 -8.72 1.20 11.53
C MET A 98 -7.32 1.17 12.15
N TYR A 99 -7.18 0.61 13.34
CA TYR A 99 -5.89 0.39 14.01
C TYR A 99 -5.16 -0.89 13.55
N ASN A 100 -5.56 -1.48 12.41
CA ASN A 100 -4.88 -2.66 11.85
C ASN A 100 -3.68 -2.28 10.98
N ILE A 101 -3.19 -1.05 11.02
CA ILE A 101 -1.92 -0.65 10.41
C ILE A 101 -1.20 0.26 11.41
N PRO A 102 0.15 0.17 11.55
CA PRO A 102 0.83 0.86 12.63
C PRO A 102 0.87 2.36 12.35
N SER A 103 0.46 3.17 13.33
CA SER A 103 0.75 4.61 13.32
C SER A 103 2.25 4.84 13.42
N GLY A 104 2.76 5.93 12.83
CA GLY A 104 4.16 6.30 12.95
C GLY A 104 4.73 6.98 11.72
N THR A 105 6.06 7.14 11.71
CA THR A 105 6.77 7.72 10.56
C THR A 105 7.07 6.66 9.52
N TYR A 106 6.50 6.85 8.34
CA TYR A 106 6.72 6.05 7.14
C TYR A 106 7.75 6.72 6.24
N VAL A 107 8.37 5.91 5.38
CA VAL A 107 9.36 6.38 4.41
C VAL A 107 8.88 6.02 3.01
N CYS A 108 8.71 7.04 2.16
CA CYS A 108 8.50 6.86 0.73
C CYS A 108 9.86 6.98 0.02
N LEU A 109 10.25 5.95 -0.72
CA LEU A 109 11.42 5.96 -1.60
C LEU A 109 10.94 5.95 -3.05
N TYR A 110 11.53 6.77 -3.90
CA TYR A 110 11.16 6.87 -5.31
C TYR A 110 12.34 7.31 -6.17
N GLU A 111 12.21 7.10 -7.48
CA GLU A 111 13.12 7.61 -8.49
C GLU A 111 12.38 8.63 -9.38
N GLY A 112 13.12 9.50 -10.05
CA GLY A 112 12.56 10.53 -10.90
C GLY A 112 12.42 11.90 -10.22
N GLU A 113 11.86 12.84 -10.96
CA GLU A 113 11.71 14.24 -10.56
C GLU A 113 10.24 14.66 -10.67
N GLY A 114 9.73 15.23 -9.58
CA GLY A 114 8.35 15.69 -9.49
C GLY A 114 7.94 15.97 -8.04
N VAL A 115 6.67 16.33 -7.86
CA VAL A 115 6.10 16.66 -6.56
C VAL A 115 5.14 15.57 -6.14
N ILE A 116 5.58 14.76 -5.17
CA ILE A 116 4.75 13.77 -4.48
C ILE A 116 4.21 14.41 -3.20
N GLU A 117 2.90 14.44 -3.01
CA GLU A 117 2.24 14.89 -1.77
C GLU A 117 1.57 13.72 -1.04
N PHE A 118 1.39 13.90 0.28
CA PHE A 118 0.67 12.98 1.14
C PHE A 118 -0.44 13.74 1.87
N GLY A 119 -1.68 13.27 1.71
CA GLY A 119 -2.86 13.83 2.38
C GLY A 119 -3.64 12.79 3.18
N MET A 120 -4.88 13.15 3.54
CA MET A 120 -5.75 12.38 4.46
C MET A 120 -5.12 12.27 5.85
N ASP A 121 -4.96 11.08 6.41
CA ASP A 121 -4.43 10.87 7.75
C ASP A 121 -2.88 10.93 7.80
N SER A 122 -2.28 11.53 6.77
CA SER A 122 -0.83 11.65 6.59
C SER A 122 -0.37 13.10 6.53
N LYS A 123 0.80 13.36 7.12
CA LYS A 123 1.47 14.66 7.08
C LYS A 123 2.96 14.51 6.79
N VAL A 124 3.43 15.16 5.72
CA VAL A 124 4.86 15.19 5.37
C VAL A 124 5.67 15.83 6.51
N LYS A 125 6.76 15.17 6.90
CA LYS A 125 7.71 15.64 7.92
C LYS A 125 8.96 16.21 7.28
N SER A 126 9.52 15.52 6.30
CA SER A 126 10.77 15.92 5.65
C SER A 126 10.82 15.41 4.21
N ARG A 127 11.57 16.11 3.37
CA ARG A 127 11.78 15.79 1.96
C ARG A 127 13.26 15.84 1.65
N SER A 128 13.76 14.83 0.95
CA SER A 128 15.06 14.83 0.30
C SER A 128 14.95 14.14 -1.07
N LYS A 129 16.01 14.22 -1.88
CA LYS A 129 15.97 13.66 -3.23
C LYS A 129 15.69 12.16 -3.18
N GLY A 130 14.58 11.72 -3.79
CA GLY A 130 14.17 10.32 -3.85
C GLY A 130 13.67 9.73 -2.53
N ARG A 131 13.44 10.57 -1.50
CA ARG A 131 13.01 10.12 -0.17
C ARG A 131 12.11 11.14 0.52
N ILE A 132 10.97 10.69 1.02
CA ILE A 132 10.03 11.51 1.80
C ILE A 132 9.71 10.78 3.10
N GLU A 133 9.82 11.47 4.23
CA GLU A 133 9.27 10.98 5.49
C GLU A 133 7.93 11.64 5.75
N PHE A 134 6.94 10.85 6.14
CA PHE A 134 5.63 11.36 6.53
C PHE A 134 5.13 10.62 7.76
N LEU A 135 4.42 11.35 8.61
CA LEU A 135 3.71 10.79 9.75
C LEU A 135 2.34 10.31 9.27
N PHE A 136 2.01 9.06 9.52
CA PHE A 136 0.66 8.51 9.37
C PHE A 136 0.04 8.35 10.75
N THR A 137 -1.10 9.02 10.97
CA THR A 137 -1.84 9.00 12.23
C THR A 137 -3.31 8.68 11.93
N PRO A 138 -3.68 7.39 11.74
CA PRO A 138 -5.06 7.02 11.46
C PRO A 138 -5.95 7.45 12.63
N ALA A 139 -7.07 8.09 12.31
CA ALA A 139 -8.04 8.58 13.29
C ALA A 139 -9.42 7.94 13.05
N PRO A 140 -9.55 6.61 13.22
CA PRO A 140 -10.83 5.94 12.98
C PRO A 140 -11.87 6.38 14.02
N SER A 141 -13.12 6.51 13.57
CA SER A 141 -14.25 6.77 14.47
C SER A 141 -14.68 5.49 15.19
N GLU A 142 -14.75 5.50 16.51
CA GLU A 142 -15.16 4.31 17.28
C GLU A 142 -16.64 3.96 17.05
N ALA A 143 -17.48 4.97 16.82
CA ALA A 143 -18.89 4.79 16.42
C ALA A 143 -19.03 4.01 15.10
N CYS A 144 -17.99 4.07 14.28
CA CYS A 144 -17.99 3.46 12.97
C CYS A 144 -17.61 1.98 12.99
N ARG A 145 -16.92 1.52 14.06
CA ARG A 145 -16.51 0.13 14.27
C ARG A 145 -17.67 -0.87 14.25
N GLY A 146 -18.85 -0.45 14.68
CA GLY A 146 -20.05 -1.30 14.69
C GLY A 146 -20.97 -1.16 13.46
N SER A 147 -20.77 -0.12 12.64
CA SER A 147 -21.75 0.27 11.60
C SER A 147 -21.44 -0.27 10.21
N PHE A 148 -20.17 -0.62 9.93
CA PHE A 148 -19.67 -0.97 8.59
C PHE A 148 -20.02 0.07 7.50
N ALA A 149 -20.35 1.31 7.87
CA ALA A 149 -20.72 2.32 6.91
C ALA A 149 -19.54 2.62 5.94
N PRO A 150 -19.81 2.88 4.66
CA PRO A 150 -18.75 3.31 3.75
C PRO A 150 -18.16 4.63 4.26
N TYR A 151 -16.83 4.75 4.17
CA TYR A 151 -16.09 5.97 4.53
C TYR A 151 -16.15 6.36 6.01
N CYS A 152 -16.54 5.42 6.86
CA CYS A 152 -16.71 5.63 8.29
C CYS A 152 -15.45 5.27 9.10
N GLY A 153 -14.44 4.66 8.48
CA GLY A 153 -13.17 4.33 9.14
C GLY A 153 -12.18 5.50 9.21
N ASP A 154 -10.90 5.17 9.23
CA ASP A 154 -9.82 6.09 8.86
C ASP A 154 -9.88 6.44 7.36
N TYR A 155 -9.39 7.63 7.02
CA TYR A 155 -9.29 8.07 5.63
C TYR A 155 -8.11 7.43 4.91
N GLY A 156 -7.11 6.97 5.66
CA GLY A 156 -5.92 6.31 5.14
C GLY A 156 -4.91 7.30 4.58
N ILE A 157 -4.19 6.87 3.57
CA ILE A 157 -3.10 7.63 2.95
C ILE A 157 -3.50 7.95 1.51
N TRP A 158 -3.48 9.23 1.17
CA TRP A 158 -3.62 9.70 -0.21
C TRP A 158 -2.30 10.20 -0.73
N LEU A 159 -1.64 9.41 -1.58
CA LEU A 159 -0.45 9.85 -2.31
C LEU A 159 -0.90 10.50 -3.61
N THR A 160 -0.39 11.70 -3.91
CA THR A 160 -0.61 12.36 -5.20
C THR A 160 0.69 12.79 -5.87
N ILE A 161 0.66 12.85 -7.20
CA ILE A 161 1.67 13.46 -8.03
C ILE A 161 0.99 14.60 -8.79
N GLY A 162 1.35 15.83 -8.43
CA GLY A 162 0.79 17.05 -9.05
C GLY A 162 1.68 17.68 -10.11
N SER A 163 2.94 17.25 -10.21
CA SER A 163 3.88 17.64 -11.27
C SER A 163 4.99 16.61 -11.38
N MET A 164 5.54 16.43 -12.58
CA MET A 164 6.72 15.60 -12.82
C MET A 164 7.51 16.09 -14.04
N ASN A 165 8.77 15.67 -14.14
CA ASN A 165 9.60 15.88 -15.32
C ASN A 165 9.36 14.73 -16.32
N PRO A 166 8.79 14.97 -17.51
CA PRO A 166 8.50 13.89 -18.47
C PRO A 166 9.76 13.18 -19.00
N ARG A 167 10.93 13.82 -18.92
CA ARG A 167 12.22 13.20 -19.28
C ARG A 167 12.81 12.35 -18.15
N ASN A 168 12.31 12.49 -16.93
CA ASN A 168 12.71 11.72 -15.76
C ASN A 168 11.51 11.51 -14.82
N PRO A 169 10.48 10.78 -15.26
CA PRO A 169 9.21 10.69 -14.53
C PRO A 169 9.38 9.89 -13.24
N ILE A 170 8.44 10.12 -12.31
CA ILE A 170 8.42 9.43 -11.03
C ILE A 170 8.11 7.95 -11.24
N ARG A 171 8.94 7.08 -10.65
CA ARG A 171 8.82 5.62 -10.75
C ARG A 171 9.42 4.92 -9.54
N ASN A 172 9.27 3.59 -9.49
CA ASN A 172 9.86 2.73 -8.46
C ASN A 172 9.52 3.20 -7.02
N ILE A 173 8.27 3.61 -6.83
CA ILE A 173 7.76 4.05 -5.53
C ILE A 173 7.68 2.85 -4.58
N ARG A 174 8.19 3.04 -3.37
CA ARG A 174 8.08 2.13 -2.23
C ARG A 174 7.62 2.94 -1.04
N ILE A 175 6.67 2.43 -0.26
CA ILE A 175 6.20 3.10 0.95
C ILE A 175 6.39 2.14 2.11
N LEU A 176 7.39 2.43 2.93
CA LEU A 176 7.93 1.51 3.92
C LEU A 176 7.36 1.84 5.29
N MET A 177 6.89 0.80 5.97
CA MET A 177 6.40 0.88 7.36
C MET A 177 7.51 1.35 8.32
N PRO A 178 7.13 1.91 9.49
CA PRO A 178 8.07 2.34 10.51
C PRO A 178 9.11 1.27 10.83
N GLY A 179 10.40 1.63 10.77
CA GLY A 179 11.52 0.74 11.13
C GLY A 179 11.92 -0.29 10.06
N THR A 180 11.35 -0.25 8.86
CA THR A 180 11.60 -1.29 7.83
C THR A 180 12.50 -0.84 6.67
N GLU A 181 12.88 0.45 6.63
CA GLU A 181 13.64 1.05 5.52
C GLU A 181 14.92 0.30 5.14
N TYR A 182 15.66 -0.20 6.13
CA TYR A 182 16.94 -0.87 5.90
C TYR A 182 16.83 -2.38 5.66
N SER A 183 15.64 -2.97 5.86
CA SER A 183 15.45 -4.42 5.79
C SER A 183 14.43 -4.88 4.75
N TYR A 184 13.61 -3.98 4.18
CA TYR A 184 12.47 -4.36 3.32
C TYR A 184 12.81 -5.25 2.12
N LYS A 185 14.03 -5.16 1.59
CA LYS A 185 14.48 -6.00 0.47
C LYS A 185 14.70 -7.45 0.89
N ALA A 186 15.32 -7.65 2.05
CA ALA A 186 15.61 -8.99 2.59
C ALA A 186 14.39 -9.58 3.33
N LEU A 187 13.59 -8.72 3.97
CA LEU A 187 12.43 -9.08 4.78
C LEU A 187 11.18 -8.35 4.25
N PRO A 188 10.63 -8.77 3.10
CA PRO A 188 9.51 -8.07 2.45
C PRO A 188 8.16 -8.30 3.15
N PHE A 189 8.05 -9.34 3.98
CA PHE A 189 6.86 -9.66 4.74
C PHE A 189 6.93 -9.10 6.15
N HIS A 190 5.81 -8.63 6.67
CA HIS A 190 5.77 -8.17 8.05
C HIS A 190 5.98 -9.35 9.02
N PRO A 191 6.85 -9.25 10.04
CA PRO A 191 7.15 -10.35 10.96
C PRO A 191 5.91 -10.90 11.68
N LEU A 192 4.98 -10.03 12.10
CA LEU A 192 3.73 -10.47 12.75
C LEU A 192 2.79 -11.22 11.81
N TYR A 193 2.85 -10.93 10.51
CA TYR A 193 2.09 -11.68 9.51
C TYR A 193 2.64 -13.09 9.37
N LEU A 194 3.96 -13.22 9.21
CA LEU A 194 4.63 -14.53 9.20
C LEU A 194 4.33 -15.32 10.49
N LYS A 195 4.40 -14.66 11.66
CA LYS A 195 4.09 -15.29 12.95
C LYS A 195 2.65 -15.80 13.04
N ARG A 196 1.69 -15.12 12.41
CA ARG A 196 0.30 -15.56 12.37
C ARG A 196 0.14 -16.78 11.45
N LEU A 197 0.86 -16.81 10.33
CA LEU A 197 0.83 -17.92 9.38
C LEU A 197 1.51 -19.19 9.90
N GLU A 198 2.45 -19.10 10.84
CA GLU A 198 3.14 -20.25 11.46
C GLU A 198 2.20 -21.32 12.06
N ARG A 199 0.90 -21.02 12.23
CA ARG A 199 -0.11 -21.95 12.79
C ARG A 199 -0.76 -22.86 11.75
N PHE A 200 -0.60 -22.55 10.47
CA PHE A 200 -1.30 -23.23 9.38
C PHE A 200 -0.31 -24.06 8.58
N SER A 201 -0.67 -25.31 8.27
CA SER A 201 0.16 -26.23 7.48
C SER A 201 0.01 -26.02 5.97
N VAL A 202 -1.14 -25.46 5.55
CA VAL A 202 -1.47 -25.18 4.15
C VAL A 202 -1.91 -23.73 4.00
N LEU A 203 -1.35 -23.03 3.02
CA LEU A 203 -1.76 -21.69 2.61
C LEU A 203 -2.34 -21.75 1.20
N ARG A 204 -3.53 -21.18 1.03
CA ARG A 204 -4.16 -20.93 -0.27
C ARG A 204 -4.07 -19.44 -0.60
N TYR A 205 -3.97 -19.12 -1.89
CA TYR A 205 -3.69 -17.78 -2.40
C TYR A 205 -4.85 -17.22 -3.24
N MET A 206 -6.11 -17.62 -2.99
CA MET A 206 -7.22 -17.25 -3.89
C MET A 206 -7.34 -15.76 -4.08
N GLY A 207 -7.27 -14.99 -3.00
CA GLY A 207 -7.36 -13.53 -3.04
C GLY A 207 -6.18 -12.87 -3.77
N TRP A 208 -5.01 -13.51 -3.84
CA TRP A 208 -3.86 -12.98 -4.57
C TRP A 208 -3.87 -13.37 -6.05
N MET A 209 -4.44 -14.54 -6.37
CA MET A 209 -4.61 -15.04 -7.73
C MET A 209 -5.82 -14.43 -8.43
N GLY A 210 -6.66 -13.66 -7.72
CA GLY A 210 -7.88 -13.08 -8.29
C GLY A 210 -8.92 -14.13 -8.67
N THR A 211 -8.89 -15.32 -8.06
CA THR A 211 -9.68 -16.49 -8.49
C THR A 211 -11.19 -16.25 -8.51
N ASN A 212 -11.69 -15.31 -7.70
CA ASN A 212 -13.12 -14.99 -7.59
C ASN A 212 -13.54 -13.73 -8.35
N ASN A 213 -12.63 -13.12 -9.12
CA ASN A 213 -12.92 -11.96 -9.97
C ASN A 213 -12.82 -12.43 -11.43
N PRO A 214 -13.90 -12.96 -12.03
CA PRO A 214 -13.89 -13.27 -13.45
C PRO A 214 -13.57 -11.99 -14.21
N ILE A 215 -12.53 -12.05 -15.05
CA ILE A 215 -12.28 -11.00 -16.04
C ILE A 215 -13.42 -11.12 -17.04
N GLU A 216 -14.38 -10.19 -17.01
CA GLU A 216 -15.28 -10.02 -18.16
C GLU A 216 -14.39 -9.57 -19.33
N THR A 217 -14.24 -10.47 -20.30
CA THR A 217 -13.55 -10.25 -21.57
C THR A 217 -14.38 -9.38 -22.50
#